data_AF-A0A0F6W0S1-F1
#
_entry.id   AF-A0A0F6W0S1-F1
#
_cell.length_a   1.000
_cell.length_b   1.000
_cell.length_c   1.000
_cell.angle_alpha   90.00
_cell.angle_beta   90.00
_cell.angle_gamma   90.00
#
_symmetry.space_group_name_H-M   'P 1'
#
loop_
_entity.id
_entity.type
_entity.pdbx_description
1 polymer ?
#
loop_
_entity_poly.entity_id
_entity_poly.type
_entity_poly.pdbx_seq_one_letter_code
_entity_poly.pdbx_strand_id
1 'polypeptide(L)'
;MRRMERDIETLIRSFTLDLQRLTRSAVVESVASALGSNGVPARRATLVAPKAGASSAKGDHAVRVLEQVRATPGIRVEQLAEKLARPSAELKPVVAKLVASGELRKQGQRRGTRYYAR
;
A
#
# COMPACT_ATOMS: atom_id res chain seq x y z
N MET A 1 -40.56 5.35 17.62
CA MET A 1 -39.33 4.75 18.20
C MET A 1 -38.88 3.49 17.48
N ARG A 2 -39.75 2.50 17.17
CA ARG A 2 -39.40 1.24 16.45
C ARG A 2 -38.75 1.33 15.05
N ARG A 3 -38.59 2.51 14.46
CA ARG A 3 -37.93 2.66 13.14
C ARG A 3 -36.41 2.72 13.31
N MET A 4 -35.97 3.51 14.29
CA MET A 4 -34.55 3.67 14.63
C MET A 4 -33.92 2.36 15.13
N GLU A 5 -34.67 1.56 15.90
CA GLU A 5 -34.21 0.22 16.33
C GLU A 5 -33.95 -0.71 15.13
N ARG A 6 -34.85 -0.72 14.13
CA ARG A 6 -34.68 -1.51 12.91
C ARG A 6 -33.52 -1.02 12.04
N ASP A 7 -33.30 0.29 12.01
CA ASP A 7 -32.18 0.88 11.28
C ASP A 7 -30.84 0.50 11.96
N ILE A 8 -30.79 0.53 13.29
CA ILE A 8 -29.63 0.08 14.07
C ILE A 8 -29.35 -1.40 13.85
N GLU A 9 -30.37 -2.27 13.90
CA GLU A 9 -30.20 -3.71 13.64
C GLU A 9 -29.67 -3.98 12.23
N THR A 10 -30.16 -3.23 11.24
CA THR A 10 -29.71 -3.37 9.85
C THR A 10 -28.24 -2.98 9.71
N LEU A 11 -27.83 -1.87 10.33
CA LEU A 11 -26.44 -1.40 10.34
C LEU A 11 -25.50 -2.36 11.09
N ILE A 12 -25.93 -2.90 12.22
CA ILE A 12 -25.15 -3.89 12.97
C ILE A 12 -24.94 -5.15 12.12
N ARG A 13 -25.99 -5.63 11.44
CA ARG A 13 -25.90 -6.80 10.56
C ARG A 13 -24.97 -6.57 9.37
N SER A 14 -25.06 -5.41 8.70
CA SER A 14 -24.15 -5.11 7.59
C SER A 14 -22.70 -5.01 8.07
N PHE A 15 -22.48 -4.34 9.20
CA PHE A 15 -21.16 -4.21 9.81
C PHE A 15 -20.56 -5.56 10.21
N THR A 16 -21.34 -6.46 10.80
CA THR A 16 -20.85 -7.81 11.15
C THR A 16 -20.50 -8.63 9.91
N LEU A 17 -21.28 -8.52 8.84
CA LEU A 17 -20.96 -9.18 7.56
C LEU A 17 -19.67 -8.62 6.95
N ASP A 18 -19.43 -7.33 7.07
CA ASP A 18 -18.19 -6.69 6.58
C ASP A 18 -16.98 -7.14 7.40
N LEU A 19 -17.11 -7.19 8.74
CA LEU A 19 -16.06 -7.66 9.64
C LEU A 19 -15.72 -9.14 9.40
N GLN A 20 -16.73 -9.99 9.17
CA GLN A 20 -16.52 -11.40 8.84
C GLN A 20 -15.76 -11.57 7.52
N ARG A 21 -16.12 -10.79 6.49
CA ARG A 21 -15.41 -10.82 5.19
C ARG A 21 -13.94 -10.44 5.33
N LEU A 22 -13.66 -9.35 6.06
CA LEU A 22 -12.30 -8.85 6.28
C LEU A 22 -11.45 -9.82 7.11
N THR A 23 -12.05 -10.44 8.14
CA THR A 23 -11.35 -11.39 9.00
C THR A 23 -11.02 -12.66 8.23
N ARG A 24 -11.95 -13.17 7.41
CA ARG A 24 -11.72 -14.35 6.59
C ARG A 24 -10.56 -14.14 5.60
N SER A 25 -10.46 -12.98 4.96
CA SER A 25 -9.33 -12.70 4.05
C SER A 25 -7.99 -12.67 4.78
N ALA A 26 -7.93 -12.03 5.96
CA ALA A 26 -6.71 -11.96 6.76
C ALA A 26 -6.25 -13.33 7.28
N VAL A 27 -7.19 -14.20 7.67
CA VAL A 27 -6.89 -15.57 8.11
C VAL A 27 -6.37 -16.42 6.94
N VAL A 28 -7.00 -16.35 5.76
CA VAL A 28 -6.54 -17.10 4.58
C VAL A 28 -5.12 -16.68 4.18
N GLU A 29 -4.82 -15.38 4.18
CA GLU A 29 -3.48 -14.87 3.89
C GLU A 29 -2.44 -15.36 4.91
N SER A 30 -2.78 -15.34 6.20
CA SER A 30 -1.91 -15.82 7.28
C SER A 30 -1.61 -17.32 7.17
N VAL A 31 -2.64 -18.13 6.87
CA VAL A 31 -2.49 -19.58 6.67
C VAL A 31 -1.67 -19.87 5.41
N ALA A 32 -1.91 -19.16 4.30
CA ALA A 32 -1.12 -19.31 3.08
C ALA A 32 0.36 -18.94 3.31
N SER A 33 0.63 -17.88 4.08
CA SER A 33 1.99 -17.49 4.45
C SER A 33 2.68 -18.53 5.34
N ALA A 34 1.95 -19.13 6.28
CA ALA A 34 2.49 -20.16 7.18
C ALA A 34 2.76 -21.47 6.44
N LEU A 35 1.87 -21.89 5.53
CA LEU A 35 2.00 -23.12 4.76
C LEU A 35 2.99 -23.01 3.59
N GLY A 36 3.20 -21.81 3.04
CA GLY A 36 4.16 -21.54 1.96
C GLY A 36 5.63 -21.45 2.41
N SER A 37 5.91 -21.60 3.71
CA SER A 37 7.23 -21.42 4.33
C SER A 37 7.98 -22.72 4.66
N ASN A 38 7.71 -23.82 3.95
CA ASN A 38 8.39 -25.11 4.18
C ASN A 38 9.55 -25.36 3.18
N GLY A 39 10.79 -25.18 3.66
CA GLY A 39 12.08 -25.64 3.07
C GLY A 39 12.88 -24.52 2.40
N VAL A 40 14.10 -24.13 2.82
CA VAL A 40 15.35 -24.91 3.06
C VAL A 40 16.32 -24.08 3.94
N PRO A 41 17.21 -24.67 4.78
CA PRO A 41 18.16 -23.93 5.62
C PRO A 41 19.47 -23.52 4.91
N ALA A 42 19.95 -22.34 5.30
CA ALA A 42 21.31 -21.78 5.29
C ALA A 42 22.27 -22.07 4.11
N ARG A 43 22.64 -21.00 3.37
CA ARG A 43 24.05 -20.73 3.03
C ARG A 43 24.36 -19.24 3.18
N ARG A 44 25.42 -18.96 3.94
CA ARG A 44 26.05 -17.65 4.10
C ARG A 44 26.87 -17.39 2.84
N ALA A 45 26.36 -16.53 1.96
CA ALA A 45 27.14 -15.92 0.90
C ALA A 45 26.67 -14.47 0.74
N THR A 46 27.60 -13.54 0.92
CA THR A 46 27.48 -12.16 0.47
C THR A 46 27.11 -12.16 -1.01
N LEU A 47 25.89 -11.77 -1.33
CA LEU A 47 25.46 -11.10 -2.56
C LEU A 47 23.99 -10.72 -2.37
N VAL A 48 23.71 -9.44 -2.58
CA VAL A 48 22.41 -8.80 -2.40
C VAL A 48 21.35 -9.49 -3.28
N ALA A 49 20.28 -10.00 -2.65
CA ALA A 49 19.09 -10.52 -3.33
C ALA A 49 17.82 -9.84 -2.76
N PRO A 50 16.80 -9.59 -3.60
CA PRO A 50 15.69 -8.72 -3.27
C PRO A 50 14.70 -9.42 -2.32
N LYS A 51 14.37 -8.75 -1.22
CA LYS A 51 13.42 -9.24 -0.22
C LYS A 51 11.98 -9.14 -0.78
N ALA A 52 11.53 -10.23 -1.39
CA ALA A 52 10.10 -10.55 -1.51
C ALA A 52 9.60 -11.04 -0.14
N GLY A 53 8.42 -10.59 0.28
CA GLY A 53 7.80 -10.99 1.56
C GLY A 53 7.70 -9.87 2.60
N ALA A 54 6.99 -8.78 2.24
CA ALA A 54 6.36 -7.83 3.17
C ALA A 54 5.49 -6.85 2.35
N SER A 55 4.40 -7.33 1.74
CA SER A 55 3.68 -6.55 0.72
C SER A 55 2.16 -6.64 0.79
N SER A 56 1.55 -6.50 1.97
CA SER A 56 0.12 -6.12 2.04
C SER A 56 -0.04 -4.66 2.46
N ALA A 57 0.68 -4.14 3.48
CA ALA A 57 0.61 -2.72 3.82
C ALA A 57 1.32 -1.77 2.84
N LYS A 58 2.30 -2.25 2.07
CA LYS A 58 3.06 -1.42 1.10
C LYS A 58 2.36 -1.25 -0.26
N GLY A 59 1.41 -2.13 -0.59
CA GLY A 59 0.62 -2.06 -1.82
C GLY A 59 -0.33 -0.85 -1.79
N ASP A 60 -1.01 -0.64 -0.66
CA ASP A 60 -1.93 0.49 -0.46
C ASP A 60 -1.26 1.85 -0.65
N HIS A 61 0.01 1.97 -0.25
CA HIS A 61 0.76 3.20 -0.41
C HIS A 61 1.08 3.52 -1.86
N ALA A 62 1.42 2.51 -2.66
CA ALA A 62 1.69 2.69 -4.08
C ALA A 62 0.44 3.19 -4.82
N VAL A 63 -0.72 2.60 -4.52
CA VAL A 63 -2.01 3.00 -5.09
C VAL A 63 -2.35 4.46 -4.73
N ARG A 64 -2.25 4.82 -3.44
CA ARG A 64 -2.55 6.19 -2.97
C ARG A 64 -1.58 7.23 -3.55
N VAL A 65 -0.30 6.91 -3.67
CA VAL A 65 0.69 7.79 -4.33
C VAL A 65 0.29 8.00 -5.78
N LEU A 66 -0.08 6.94 -6.50
CA LEU A 66 -0.49 7.02 -7.89
C LEU A 66 -1.74 7.88 -8.09
N GLU A 67 -2.78 7.65 -7.29
CA GLU A 67 -4.02 8.46 -7.31
C GLU A 67 -3.70 9.94 -7.06
N GLN A 68 -2.84 10.23 -6.09
CA GLN A 68 -2.48 11.60 -5.76
C GLN A 68 -1.67 12.29 -6.87
N VAL A 69 -0.76 11.57 -7.54
CA VAL A 69 0.00 12.10 -8.68
C VAL A 69 -0.90 12.28 -9.90
N ARG A 70 -1.91 11.43 -10.11
CA ARG A 70 -2.92 11.62 -11.15
C ARG A 70 -3.79 12.86 -10.88
N ALA A 71 -4.20 13.06 -9.62
CA ALA A 71 -4.99 14.21 -9.21
C ALA A 71 -4.18 15.53 -9.19
N THR A 72 -2.87 15.48 -9.01
CA THR A 72 -1.99 16.66 -9.03
C THR A 72 -0.70 16.35 -9.80
N PRO A 73 -0.71 16.47 -11.15
CA PRO A 73 0.46 16.17 -11.96
C PRO A 73 1.59 17.18 -11.71
N GLY A 74 2.84 16.70 -11.68
CA GLY A 74 4.02 17.54 -11.46
C GLY A 74 4.35 17.80 -9.99
N ILE A 75 3.77 17.04 -9.07
CA ILE A 75 3.98 17.14 -7.63
C ILE A 75 5.39 16.63 -7.22
N ARG A 76 5.98 17.24 -6.20
CA ARG A 76 7.23 16.77 -5.55
C ARG A 76 6.96 15.73 -4.48
N VAL A 77 7.97 14.94 -4.11
CA VAL A 77 7.85 13.98 -2.97
C VAL A 77 7.49 14.68 -1.66
N GLU A 78 8.02 15.88 -1.43
CA GLU A 78 7.74 16.68 -0.22
C GLU A 78 6.26 17.08 -0.14
N GLN A 79 5.71 17.58 -1.24
CA GLN A 79 4.29 17.94 -1.34
C GLN A 79 3.37 16.71 -1.26
N LEU A 80 3.83 15.58 -1.81
CA LEU A 80 3.12 14.31 -1.73
C LEU A 80 3.11 13.77 -0.29
N ALA A 81 4.18 14.00 0.47
CA ALA A 81 4.28 13.69 1.89
C ALA A 81 3.31 14.53 2.74
N GLU A 82 3.22 15.83 2.47
CA GLU A 82 2.25 16.73 3.11
C GLU A 82 0.81 16.30 2.84
N LYS A 83 0.45 16.06 1.57
CA LYS A 83 -0.91 15.66 1.18
C LYS A 83 -1.35 14.31 1.73
N LEU A 84 -0.42 13.36 1.84
CA LEU A 84 -0.70 12.04 2.40
C LEU A 84 -0.50 11.97 3.93
N ALA A 85 -0.17 13.11 4.58
CA ALA A 85 0.15 13.20 6.00
C ALA A 85 1.15 12.11 6.45
N ARG A 86 2.21 11.92 5.65
CA ARG A 86 3.17 10.81 5.79
C ARG A 86 4.60 11.32 5.71
N PRO A 87 5.56 10.65 6.37
CA PRO A 87 6.95 11.06 6.30
C PRO A 87 7.53 10.80 4.89
N SER A 88 8.28 11.78 4.38
CA SER A 88 8.92 11.70 3.06
C SER A 88 9.91 10.54 2.94
N ALA A 89 10.50 10.10 4.06
CA ALA A 89 11.41 8.96 4.11
C ALA A 89 10.74 7.63 3.72
N GLU A 90 9.46 7.44 4.07
CA GLU A 90 8.69 6.25 3.71
C GLU A 90 8.21 6.28 2.26
N LEU A 91 7.96 7.49 1.73
CA LEU A 91 7.42 7.67 0.38
C LEU A 91 8.49 7.58 -0.71
N LYS A 92 9.73 7.98 -0.42
CA LYS A 92 10.87 7.86 -1.36
C LYS A 92 11.02 6.45 -1.97
N PRO A 93 11.09 5.36 -1.19
CA PRO A 93 11.22 4.02 -1.77
C PRO A 93 9.96 3.56 -2.54
N VAL A 94 8.77 4.03 -2.16
CA VAL A 94 7.52 3.72 -2.88
C VAL A 94 7.49 4.40 -4.24
N VAL A 95 7.78 5.71 -4.28
CA VAL A 95 7.86 6.48 -5.53
C VAL A 95 8.96 5.93 -6.44
N ALA A 96 10.11 5.56 -5.89
CA ALA A 96 11.18 4.93 -6.68
C ALA A 96 10.75 3.62 -7.34
N LYS A 97 9.96 2.79 -6.64
CA LYS A 97 9.37 1.57 -7.21
C LYS A 97 8.36 1.86 -8.32
N LEU A 98 7.51 2.87 -8.14
CA LEU A 98 6.53 3.28 -9.16
C LEU A 98 7.18 3.87 -10.42
N VAL A 99 8.32 4.54 -10.27
CA VAL A 99 9.13 4.96 -11.42
C VAL A 99 9.79 3.76 -12.09
N ALA A 100 10.29 2.81 -11.31
CA ALA A 100 10.91 1.58 -11.83
C ALA A 100 9.89 0.67 -12.55
N SER A 101 8.63 0.61 -12.10
CA SER A 101 7.54 -0.11 -12.77
C SER A 101 7.00 0.62 -14.00
N GLY A 102 7.40 1.88 -14.23
CA GLY A 102 6.99 2.68 -15.39
C GLY A 102 5.62 3.35 -15.24
N GLU A 103 5.04 3.34 -14.03
CA GLU A 103 3.76 3.98 -13.71
C GLU A 103 3.90 5.49 -13.50
N LEU A 104 5.09 5.94 -13.05
CA LEU A 104 5.43 7.36 -12.90
C LEU A 104 6.63 7.74 -13.77
N ARG A 105 6.55 8.90 -14.41
CA ARG A 105 7.71 9.58 -15.01
C ARG A 105 8.23 10.67 -14.07
N LYS A 106 9.55 10.78 -13.99
CA LYS A 106 10.25 11.86 -13.26
C LYS A 106 10.77 12.90 -14.24
N GLN A 107 10.66 14.18 -13.89
CA GLN A 107 11.24 15.29 -14.63
C GLN A 107 12.08 16.17 -13.69
N GLY A 108 13.25 16.61 -14.15
CA GLY A 108 14.16 17.42 -13.35
C GLY A 108 15.02 16.62 -12.36
N GLN A 109 15.88 17.32 -11.61
CA GLN A 109 16.90 16.71 -10.74
C GLN A 109 16.99 17.39 -9.37
N ARG A 110 17.49 16.63 -8.37
CA ARG A 110 17.69 17.06 -6.97
C ARG A 110 16.39 17.57 -6.35
N ARG A 111 16.36 18.82 -5.89
CA ARG A 111 15.15 19.44 -5.35
C ARG A 111 14.12 19.65 -6.47
N GLY A 112 14.53 19.89 -7.71
CA GLY A 112 13.62 20.12 -8.84
C GLY A 112 12.83 18.91 -9.35
N THR A 113 12.97 17.73 -8.74
CA THR A 113 12.32 16.51 -9.26
C THR A 113 10.81 16.55 -9.07
N ARG A 114 10.09 16.53 -10.19
CA ARG A 114 8.64 16.46 -10.28
C ARG A 114 8.22 15.10 -10.81
N TYR A 115 7.10 14.58 -10.31
CA TYR A 115 6.55 13.29 -10.73
C TYR A 115 5.24 13.50 -11.46
N TYR A 116 5.05 12.70 -12.51
CA TYR A 116 3.83 12.70 -13.31
C TYR A 116 3.41 11.25 -13.51
N ALA A 117 2.10 11.00 -13.48
CA ALA A 117 1.57 9.71 -13.90
C ALA A 117 1.80 9.53 -15.40
N ARG A 118 2.05 8.29 -15.80
CA ARG A 118 2.09 7.92 -17.21
C ARG A 118 0.67 7.77 -17.78
#